data_AF-A0A937P8U3-F1
#
_entry.id   AF-A0A937P8U3-F1
#
_cell.length_a   1.000
_cell.length_b   1.000
_cell.length_c   1.000
_cell.angle_alpha   90.00
_cell.angle_beta   90.00
_cell.angle_gamma   90.00
#
_symmetry.space_group_name_H-M   'P 1'
#
loop_
_entity.id
_entity.type
_entity.pdbx_description
1 polymer ?
#
loop_
_entity_poly.entity_id
_entity_poly.type
_entity_poly.pdbx_seq_one_letter_code
_entity_poly.pdbx_strand_id
1 'polypeptide(L)'
;MNPKQDKNGFYYYDSQPPDTRVASADDFYNDQMQLIIDKPLLVQSYHNPDIFFALRTKIKFNPGKLQPWLAAGRVFVWDGE
;
A
#
# COMPACT_ATOMS: atom_id res chain seq x y z
N MET A 1 -5.35 -15.38 0.77
CA MET A 1 -3.90 -15.54 1.03
C MET A 1 -3.58 -15.01 2.41
N ASN A 2 -2.72 -15.69 3.16
CA ASN A 2 -2.31 -15.21 4.49
C ASN A 2 -1.04 -14.37 4.35
N PRO A 3 -0.96 -13.17 4.97
CA PRO A 3 0.27 -12.40 4.97
C PRO A 3 1.35 -13.13 5.76
N LYS A 4 2.57 -13.10 5.25
CA LYS A 4 3.79 -13.53 5.95
C LYS A 4 4.35 -12.35 6.74
N GLN A 5 5.20 -12.62 7.73
CA GLN A 5 5.89 -11.60 8.49
C GLN A 5 7.40 -11.71 8.29
N ASP A 6 8.08 -10.61 8.01
CA ASP A 6 9.54 -10.57 7.90
C ASP A 6 10.21 -10.53 9.28
N LYS A 7 11.54 -10.64 9.30
CA LYS A 7 12.34 -10.59 10.54
C LYS A 7 12.23 -9.27 11.31
N ASN A 8 11.76 -8.21 10.67
CA ASN A 8 11.60 -6.88 11.25
C ASN A 8 10.14 -6.62 11.70
N GLY A 9 9.25 -7.61 11.55
CA GLY A 9 7.86 -7.52 11.94
C GLY A 9 6.91 -6.96 10.88
N PHE A 10 7.38 -6.68 9.66
CA PHE A 10 6.53 -6.21 8.56
C PHE A 10 5.77 -7.36 7.91
N TYR A 11 4.48 -7.14 7.65
CA TYR A 11 3.66 -8.10 6.94
C TYR A 11 3.84 -7.93 5.42
N TYR A 12 3.84 -9.02 4.66
CA TYR A 12 3.94 -9.01 3.20
C TYR A 12 3.26 -10.23 2.56
N TYR A 13 3.00 -10.15 1.25
CA TYR A 13 2.54 -11.25 0.41
C TYR A 13 3.60 -11.57 -0.65
N ASP A 14 3.70 -12.85 -1.06
CA ASP A 14 4.58 -13.30 -2.15
C ASP A 14 3.91 -13.24 -3.54
N SER A 15 2.74 -12.62 -3.60
CA SER A 15 2.04 -12.33 -4.85
C SER A 15 1.03 -11.22 -4.60
N GLN A 16 0.64 -10.52 -5.67
CA GLN A 16 -0.38 -9.49 -5.60
C GLN A 16 -1.72 -10.14 -5.19
N PRO A 17 -2.40 -9.65 -4.15
CA PRO A 17 -3.76 -10.10 -3.83
C PRO A 17 -4.77 -9.80 -4.93
N PRO A 18 -5.72 -10.71 -5.21
CA PRO A 18 -6.59 -10.65 -6.39
C PRO A 18 -7.52 -9.43 -6.42
N ASP A 19 -7.89 -8.88 -5.27
CA ASP A 19 -8.87 -7.78 -5.15
C ASP A 19 -8.19 -6.40 -4.96
N THR A 20 -6.99 -6.24 -5.50
CA THR A 20 -6.21 -5.00 -5.36
C THR A 20 -6.04 -4.32 -6.70
N ARG A 21 -6.07 -2.98 -6.69
CA ARG A 21 -5.76 -2.16 -7.86
C ARG A 21 -4.62 -1.19 -7.57
N VAL A 22 -4.00 -0.69 -8.62
CA VAL A 22 -2.98 0.36 -8.51
C VAL A 22 -3.61 1.60 -7.88
N ALA A 23 -2.92 2.15 -6.89
CA ALA A 23 -3.32 3.34 -6.18
C ALA A 23 -2.90 4.61 -6.92
N SER A 24 -3.74 5.61 -6.85
CA SER A 24 -3.46 7.02 -7.13
C SER A 24 -3.17 7.77 -5.82
N ALA A 25 -2.72 9.01 -5.92
CA ALA A 25 -2.54 9.85 -4.73
C ALA A 25 -3.89 10.13 -4.02
N ASP A 26 -4.96 10.27 -4.80
CA ASP A 26 -6.30 10.62 -4.29
C ASP A 26 -6.89 9.50 -3.42
N ASP A 27 -6.45 8.26 -3.61
CA ASP A 27 -6.90 7.13 -2.80
C ASP A 27 -6.61 7.27 -1.30
N PHE A 28 -5.63 8.10 -0.93
CA PHE A 28 -5.25 8.30 0.46
C PHE A 28 -5.99 9.47 1.12
N TYR A 29 -6.82 10.21 0.37
CA TYR A 29 -7.54 11.36 0.87
C TYR A 29 -9.06 11.16 0.75
N ASN A 30 -9.81 11.70 1.70
CA ASN A 30 -11.28 11.78 1.60
C ASN A 30 -11.69 13.02 0.79
N ASP A 31 -13.00 13.21 0.61
CA ASP A 31 -13.57 14.33 -0.15
C ASP A 31 -13.22 15.72 0.43
N GLN A 32 -12.79 15.78 1.69
CA GLN A 32 -12.33 17.01 2.36
C GLN A 32 -10.80 17.20 2.27
N MET A 33 -10.12 16.43 1.40
CA MET A 33 -8.66 16.45 1.25
C MET A 33 -7.90 16.08 2.53
N GLN A 34 -8.54 15.33 3.44
CA GLN A 34 -7.92 14.85 4.67
C GLN A 34 -7.43 13.42 4.48
N LEU A 35 -6.28 13.12 5.07
CA LEU A 35 -5.70 11.78 5.03
C LEU A 35 -6.66 10.77 5.68
N ILE A 36 -7.02 9.72 4.95
CA ILE A 36 -7.75 8.57 5.49
C ILE A 36 -6.78 7.77 6.34
N ILE A 37 -7.04 7.66 7.64
CA ILE A 37 -6.21 6.90 8.59
C ILE A 37 -6.61 5.42 8.57
N ASP A 38 -5.64 4.56 8.81
CA ASP A 38 -5.80 3.10 8.84
C ASP A 38 -6.23 2.47 7.50
N LYS A 39 -6.14 3.24 6.40
CA LYS A 39 -6.42 2.73 5.06
C LYS A 39 -5.38 1.66 4.69
N PRO A 40 -5.81 0.44 4.32
CA PRO A 40 -4.91 -0.61 3.89
C PRO A 40 -4.27 -0.28 2.53
N LEU A 41 -2.97 -0.54 2.42
CA LEU A 41 -2.23 -0.44 1.18
C LEU A 41 -1.17 -1.53 1.08
N LEU A 42 -0.77 -1.83 -0.16
CA LEU A 42 0.36 -2.67 -0.47
C LEU A 42 1.42 -1.86 -1.21
N VAL A 43 2.68 -2.15 -0.92
CA VAL A 43 3.81 -1.58 -1.66
C VAL A 43 4.66 -2.71 -2.22
N GLN A 44 4.71 -2.83 -3.54
CA GLN A 44 5.55 -3.81 -4.22
C GLN A 44 7.03 -3.41 -4.10
N SER A 45 7.87 -4.37 -3.72
CA SER A 45 9.31 -4.17 -3.60
C SER A 45 9.96 -3.93 -4.97
N TYR A 46 10.88 -2.95 -5.03
CA TYR A 46 11.73 -2.74 -6.20
C TYR A 46 12.74 -3.88 -6.40
N HIS A 47 13.24 -4.45 -5.30
CA HIS A 47 14.28 -5.47 -5.34
C HIS A 47 13.73 -6.87 -5.60
N ASN A 48 12.50 -7.13 -5.14
CA ASN A 48 11.82 -8.41 -5.36
C ASN A 48 10.37 -8.14 -5.79
N PRO A 49 10.09 -8.10 -7.11
CA PRO A 49 8.76 -7.77 -7.63
C PRO A 49 7.64 -8.70 -7.15
N ASP A 50 7.95 -9.90 -6.68
CA ASP A 50 6.94 -10.83 -6.16
C ASP A 50 6.51 -10.47 -4.73
N ILE A 51 7.25 -9.60 -4.02
CA ILE A 51 6.94 -9.20 -2.64
C ILE A 51 6.11 -7.92 -2.59
N PHE A 52 4.99 -7.99 -1.87
CA PHE A 52 4.05 -6.90 -1.63
C PHE A 52 3.94 -6.63 -0.13
N PHE A 53 4.53 -5.54 0.36
CA PHE A 53 4.49 -5.17 1.78
C PHE A 53 3.12 -4.62 2.16
N ALA A 54 2.50 -5.21 3.18
CA ALA A 54 1.23 -4.78 3.74
C ALA A 54 1.45 -3.68 4.78
N LEU A 55 0.88 -2.51 4.49
CA LEU A 55 0.97 -1.32 5.32
C LEU A 55 -0.43 -0.75 5.54
N ARG A 56 -0.52 0.18 6.49
CA ARG A 56 -1.70 1.02 6.71
C ARG A 56 -1.27 2.46 6.86
N THR A 57 -2.10 3.39 6.40
CA THR A 57 -1.88 4.82 6.63
C THR A 57 -1.93 5.13 8.13
N LYS A 58 -1.07 6.05 8.58
CA LYS A 58 -0.93 6.45 9.99
C LYS A 58 -1.04 7.97 10.07
N ILE A 59 -1.24 8.54 11.27
CA ILE A 59 -1.43 9.99 11.48
C ILE A 59 -0.35 10.87 10.81
N LYS A 60 0.89 10.36 10.66
CA LYS A 60 2.01 11.07 10.02
C LYS A 60 2.38 10.52 8.63
N PHE A 61 1.50 9.71 8.04
CA PHE A 61 1.70 9.19 6.70
C PHE A 61 1.62 10.33 5.69
N ASN A 62 2.57 10.37 4.76
CA ASN A 62 2.63 11.38 3.73
C ASN A 62 2.66 10.66 2.38
N PRO A 63 1.54 10.62 1.63
CA PRO A 63 1.48 10.03 0.30
C PRO A 63 2.53 10.56 -0.67
N GLY A 64 2.97 11.82 -0.50
CA GLY A 64 4.05 12.41 -1.29
C GLY A 64 5.38 11.66 -1.18
N LYS A 65 5.64 10.96 -0.07
CA LYS A 65 6.83 10.09 0.07
C LYS A 65 6.72 8.80 -0.75
N LEU A 66 5.51 8.40 -1.14
CA LEU A 66 5.26 7.26 -2.02
C LEU A 66 5.27 7.64 -3.50
N GLN A 67 5.40 8.92 -3.87
CA GLN A 67 5.38 9.36 -5.27
C GLN A 67 6.22 8.51 -6.23
N PRO A 68 7.48 8.13 -5.90
CA PRO A 68 8.26 7.25 -6.77
C PRO A 68 7.64 5.86 -6.98
N TRP A 69 6.95 5.32 -5.98
CA TRP A 69 6.25 4.03 -6.09
C TRP A 69 4.90 4.17 -6.79
N LEU A 70 4.17 5.27 -6.53
CA LEU A 70 2.92 5.59 -7.20
C LEU A 70 3.14 5.78 -8.71
N ALA A 71 4.14 6.59 -9.08
CA ALA A 71 4.51 6.82 -10.48
C ALA A 71 4.96 5.54 -11.21
N ALA A 72 5.50 4.57 -10.47
CA ALA A 72 5.90 3.27 -11.01
C ALA A 72 4.77 2.22 -11.02
N GLY A 73 3.56 2.55 -10.57
CA GLY A 73 2.44 1.60 -10.48
C GLY A 73 2.64 0.50 -9.45
N ARG A 74 3.41 0.77 -8.38
CA ARG A 74 3.85 -0.20 -7.36
C ARG A 74 3.13 -0.08 -6.02
N VAL A 75 2.17 0.83 -5.91
CA VAL A 75 1.33 0.96 -4.72
C VAL A 75 -0.05 0.46 -5.09
N PHE A 76 -0.64 -0.35 -4.21
CA PHE A 76 -1.95 -0.92 -4.43
C PHE A 76 -2.84 -0.65 -3.22
N VAL A 77 -4.13 -0.49 -3.47
CA VAL A 77 -5.17 -0.39 -2.44
C VAL A 77 -6.23 -1.44 -2.68
N TRP A 78 -6.96 -1.77 -1.63
CA TRP A 78 -8.13 -2.63 -1.68
C TRP A 78 -9.36 -1.76 -1.50
N ASP A 79 -10.29 -1.81 -2.45
CA ASP A 79 -11.59 -1.10 -2.37
C ASP A 79 -12.69 -1.96 -1.72
N GLY A 80 -12.37 -3.16 -1.26
CA GLY A 80 -13.33 -4.11 -0.68
C GLY A 80 -13.23 -4.19 0.82
N GLU A 81 -13.97 -3.33 1.51
CA GLU A 81 -14.68 -3.65 2.77
C GLU A 81 -16.12 -3.14 2.68
#